data_AF-X1UUK9-F1
#
_entry.id   AF-X1UUK9-F1
#
_cell.length_a   1.000
_cell.length_b   1.000
_cell.length_c   1.000
_cell.angle_alpha   90.00
_cell.angle_beta   90.00
_cell.angle_gamma   90.00
#
_symmetry.space_group_name_H-M   'P 1'
#
loop_
_entity.id
_entity.type
_entity.pdbx_description
1 polymer ?
#
loop_
_entity_poly.entity_id
_entity_poly.type
_entity_poly.pdbx_seq_one_letter_code
_entity_poly.pdbx_strand_id
1 'polypeptide(L)'
;PAWFMKSFVNGELKELIGEYRDFLNYVPTSFNKVMDIFLTHVTSVDGVDILHNFTCIELKTGICKEEDLNQIIKYENWLVRKLAGGDNEMVQSVLVGFDFQDKVLEYVRKRKL
;
A
#
# COMPACT_ATOMS: atom_id res chain seq x y z
N PRO A 1 -3.05 -9.74 -13.57
CA PRO A 1 -3.92 -9.49 -12.38
C PRO A 1 -4.14 -10.75 -11.51
N ALA A 2 -4.65 -11.86 -12.07
CA ALA A 2 -4.98 -13.05 -11.28
C ALA A 2 -3.77 -13.73 -10.61
N TRP A 3 -2.64 -13.84 -11.31
CA TRP A 3 -1.41 -14.39 -10.72
C TRP A 3 -0.93 -13.55 -9.53
N PHE A 4 -0.99 -12.22 -9.65
CA PHE A 4 -0.48 -11.30 -8.65
C PHE A 4 -1.27 -11.37 -7.34
N MET A 5 -2.61 -11.43 -7.43
CA MET A 5 -3.47 -11.63 -6.27
C MET A 5 -3.23 -13.01 -5.61
N LYS A 6 -3.02 -14.05 -6.43
CA LYS A 6 -2.71 -15.40 -5.92
C LYS A 6 -1.39 -15.42 -5.15
N SER A 7 -0.37 -14.70 -5.61
CA SER A 7 0.91 -14.60 -4.92
C SER A 7 0.80 -13.92 -3.55
N PHE A 8 -0.08 -12.93 -3.38
CA PHE A 8 -0.39 -12.39 -2.04
C PHE A 8 -1.07 -13.42 -1.14
N VAL A 9 -2.10 -14.10 -1.64
CA VAL A 9 -2.82 -15.13 -0.85
C VAL A 9 -1.89 -16.25 -0.41
N ASN A 10 -0.94 -16.63 -1.26
CA ASN A 10 0.04 -17.68 -0.99
C ASN A 10 1.22 -17.23 -0.11
N GLY A 11 1.33 -15.94 0.24
CA GLY A 11 2.46 -15.42 1.00
C GLY A 11 3.77 -15.29 0.22
N GLU A 12 3.74 -15.49 -1.10
CA GLU A 12 4.94 -15.50 -1.97
C GLU A 12 5.63 -14.13 -2.04
N LEU A 13 4.93 -13.06 -1.66
CA LEU A 13 5.43 -11.68 -1.71
C LEU A 13 5.85 -11.12 -0.35
N LYS A 14 5.85 -11.94 0.73
CA LYS A 14 6.17 -11.48 2.09
C LYS A 14 7.60 -10.96 2.22
N GLU A 15 8.56 -11.57 1.54
CA GLU A 15 9.95 -11.09 1.53
C GLU A 15 10.08 -9.70 0.90
N LEU A 16 9.27 -9.40 -0.12
CA LEU A 16 9.31 -8.13 -0.84
C LEU A 16 8.50 -7.02 -0.14
N ILE A 17 7.34 -7.37 0.40
CA ILE A 17 6.34 -6.40 0.89
C ILE A 17 6.37 -6.27 2.41
N GLY A 18 6.95 -7.23 3.13
CA GLY A 18 6.92 -7.36 4.58
C GLY A 18 6.00 -8.50 5.04
N GLU A 19 6.15 -8.89 6.31
CA GLU A 19 5.35 -9.96 6.93
C GLU A 19 3.90 -9.52 7.20
N TYR A 20 3.11 -9.45 6.13
CA TYR A 20 1.68 -9.17 6.24
C TYR A 20 0.91 -10.37 6.77
N ARG A 21 -0.16 -10.08 7.51
CA ARG A 21 -1.12 -11.05 8.06
C ARG A 21 -2.40 -11.07 7.26
N ASP A 22 -3.05 -9.91 7.10
CA ASP A 22 -4.32 -9.80 6.37
C ASP A 22 -4.06 -9.26 4.96
N PHE A 23 -4.76 -9.81 3.96
CA PHE A 23 -4.78 -9.34 2.57
C PHE A 23 -6.24 -9.10 2.16
N LEU A 24 -6.55 -7.87 1.77
CA LEU A 24 -7.87 -7.47 1.28
C LEU A 24 -7.73 -6.80 -0.08
N ASN A 25 -8.55 -7.21 -1.04
CA ASN A 25 -8.67 -6.54 -2.33
C ASN A 25 -10.00 -5.79 -2.46
N TYR A 26 -10.03 -4.77 -3.31
CA TYR A 26 -11.22 -3.94 -3.54
C TYR A 26 -11.79 -3.28 -2.27
N VAL A 27 -10.93 -2.62 -1.49
CA VAL A 27 -11.33 -2.00 -0.22
C VAL A 27 -11.99 -0.63 -0.48
N PRO A 28 -13.27 -0.43 -0.13
CA PRO A 28 -13.95 0.84 -0.34
C PRO A 28 -13.43 1.91 0.62
N THR A 29 -13.30 3.13 0.12
CA THR A 29 -12.91 4.30 0.94
C THR A 29 -14.08 5.27 1.12
N SER A 30 -13.97 6.14 2.12
CA SER A 30 -14.99 7.17 2.38
C SER A 30 -15.02 8.31 1.34
N PHE A 31 -14.15 8.26 0.32
CA PHE A 31 -14.08 9.28 -0.74
C PHE A 31 -14.42 8.72 -2.12
N ASN A 32 -15.30 7.71 -2.16
CA ASN A 32 -15.86 7.12 -3.37
C ASN A 32 -14.80 6.58 -4.33
N LYS A 33 -13.76 5.98 -3.76
CA LYS A 33 -12.71 5.24 -4.47
C LYS A 33 -12.54 3.87 -3.83
N VAL A 34 -12.00 2.94 -4.60
CA VAL A 34 -11.76 1.57 -4.17
C VAL A 34 -10.26 1.34 -4.27
N MET A 35 -9.65 1.02 -3.14
CA MET A 35 -8.23 0.67 -3.05
C MET A 35 -8.04 -0.76 -3.57
N ASP A 36 -7.07 -0.97 -4.45
CA ASP A 36 -6.87 -2.26 -5.09
C ASP A 36 -6.48 -3.34 -4.07
N ILE A 37 -5.49 -3.05 -3.23
CA ILE A 37 -5.00 -3.96 -2.19
C ILE A 37 -4.70 -3.20 -0.90
N PHE A 38 -5.08 -3.80 0.22
CA PHE A 38 -4.76 -3.37 1.57
C PHE A 38 -4.18 -4.55 2.37
N LEU A 39 -3.12 -4.28 3.14
CA LEU A 39 -2.44 -5.25 4.01
C LEU A 39 -2.33 -4.73 5.44
N THR A 40 -2.36 -5.64 6.40
CA THR A 40 -1.95 -5.41 7.79
C THR A 40 -0.66 -6.17 8.08
N HIS A 41 0.23 -5.61 8.88
CA HIS A 41 1.47 -6.27 9.32
C HIS A 41 1.46 -6.43 10.83
N VAL A 42 1.66 -7.67 11.28
CA VAL A 42 1.57 -8.03 12.69
C VAL A 42 2.80 -8.84 13.09
N THR A 43 3.38 -8.49 14.22
CA THR A 43 4.48 -9.22 14.84
C THR A 43 4.03 -9.72 16.20
N SER A 44 4.29 -10.99 16.50
CA SER A 44 4.01 -11.54 17.83
C SER A 44 5.19 -11.28 18.76
N VAL A 45 4.95 -10.57 19.86
CA VAL A 45 5.94 -10.28 20.91
C VAL A 45 5.37 -10.80 22.22
N ASP A 46 6.08 -11.75 22.85
CA ASP A 46 5.66 -12.39 24.10
C ASP A 46 4.23 -12.97 24.07
N GLY A 47 3.81 -13.48 22.90
CA GLY A 47 2.49 -14.05 22.68
C GLY A 47 1.38 -13.01 22.45
N VAL A 48 1.73 -11.73 22.34
CA VAL A 48 0.81 -10.64 21.99
C VAL A 48 1.05 -10.21 20.54
N ASP A 49 0.00 -10.21 19.75
CA ASP A 49 0.02 -9.73 18.37
C ASP A 49 0.02 -8.20 18.32
N ILE A 50 1.11 -7.62 17.82
CA ILE A 50 1.29 -6.18 17.66
C ILE A 50 1.15 -5.81 16.18
N LEU A 51 0.06 -5.11 15.87
CA LEU A 51 -0.13 -4.42 14.59
C LEU A 51 0.81 -3.23 14.53
N HIS A 52 1.76 -3.26 13.59
CA HIS A 52 2.84 -2.27 13.53
C HIS A 52 2.91 -1.52 12.19
N ASN A 53 2.24 -1.99 11.14
CA ASN A 53 2.22 -1.32 9.84
C ASN A 53 0.96 -1.66 9.03
N PHE A 54 0.60 -0.77 8.12
CA PHE A 54 -0.42 -0.94 7.10
C PHE A 54 0.18 -0.71 5.72
N THR A 55 -0.24 -1.47 4.71
CA THR A 55 0.16 -1.20 3.33
C THR A 55 -1.04 -0.99 2.43
N CYS A 56 -1.05 0.08 1.64
CA CYS A 56 -1.94 0.23 0.49
C CYS A 56 -1.15 0.06 -0.81
N ILE A 57 -1.72 -0.67 -1.77
CA ILE A 57 -1.13 -0.86 -3.09
C ILE A 57 -2.15 -0.46 -4.15
N GLU A 58 -1.69 0.33 -5.11
CA GLU A 58 -2.44 0.72 -6.31
C GLU A 58 -1.75 0.10 -7.55
N LEU A 59 -2.55 -0.49 -8.44
CA LEU A 59 -2.08 -1.22 -9.62
C LEU A 59 -2.44 -0.49 -10.90
N LYS A 60 -1.48 -0.39 -11.82
CA LYS A 60 -1.68 0.17 -13.16
C LYS A 60 -1.21 -0.79 -14.24
N THR A 61 -2.01 -0.90 -15.30
CA THR A 61 -1.68 -1.72 -16.49
C THR A 61 -0.79 -0.99 -17.49
N GLY A 62 -0.24 0.17 -17.13
CA GLY A 62 0.53 1.02 -18.03
C GLY A 62 1.55 1.87 -17.28
N ILE A 63 1.89 3.02 -17.88
CA ILE A 63 2.76 4.01 -17.28
C ILE A 63 1.99 4.74 -16.17
N CYS A 64 2.53 4.71 -14.95
CA CYS A 64 2.02 5.45 -13.81
C CYS A 64 2.20 6.96 -14.02
N LYS A 65 1.11 7.70 -13.89
CA LYS A 65 1.06 9.15 -14.07
C LYS A 65 0.88 9.88 -12.75
N GLU A 66 0.93 11.21 -12.81
CA GLU A 66 0.68 12.06 -11.65
C GLU A 66 -0.69 11.82 -11.00
N GLU A 67 -1.72 11.49 -11.78
CA GLU A 67 -3.04 11.15 -11.25
C GLU A 67 -3.03 9.89 -10.37
N ASP A 68 -2.24 8.89 -10.76
CA ASP A 68 -2.07 7.64 -10.00
C ASP A 68 -1.28 7.88 -8.71
N LEU A 69 -0.24 8.72 -8.79
CA LEU A 69 0.51 9.18 -7.62
C LEU A 69 -0.41 9.91 -6.63
N ASN A 70 -1.24 10.83 -7.11
CA ASN A 70 -2.18 11.56 -6.27
C ASN A 70 -3.22 10.62 -5.63
N GLN A 71 -3.59 9.54 -6.32
CA GLN A 71 -4.51 8.54 -5.76
C GLN A 71 -3.86 7.75 -4.63
N ILE A 72 -2.64 7.24 -4.81
CA ILE A 72 -1.96 6.47 -3.75
C ILE A 72 -1.65 7.33 -2.51
N ILE A 73 -1.28 8.60 -2.70
CA ILE A 73 -1.10 9.57 -1.60
C ILE A 73 -2.42 9.83 -0.85
N LYS A 74 -3.57 9.86 -1.55
CA LYS A 74 -4.88 9.98 -0.91
C LYS A 74 -5.21 8.77 -0.05
N TYR A 75 -4.89 7.57 -0.51
CA TYR A 75 -5.08 6.35 0.29
C TYR A 75 -4.20 6.35 1.53
N GLU A 76 -2.94 6.69 1.39
CA GLU A 76 -2.01 6.83 2.51
C GLU A 76 -2.55 7.78 3.58
N ASN A 77 -2.86 9.02 3.20
CA ASN A 77 -3.43 10.02 4.11
C ASN A 77 -4.73 9.56 4.78
N TRP A 78 -5.56 8.81 4.04
CA TRP A 78 -6.80 8.27 4.57
C TRP A 78 -6.54 7.20 5.63
N LEU A 79 -5.61 6.27 5.37
CA LEU A 79 -5.21 5.24 6.33
C LEU A 79 -4.57 5.85 7.58
N VAL A 80 -3.70 6.85 7.41
CA VAL A 80 -3.08 7.57 8.53
C VAL A 80 -4.14 8.10 9.49
N ARG A 81 -5.18 8.74 8.93
CA ARG A 81 -6.27 9.34 9.72
C ARG A 81 -7.23 8.31 10.31
N LYS A 82 -7.44 7.18 9.64
CA LYS A 82 -8.48 6.21 10.01
C LYS A 82 -7.96 5.09 10.89
N LEU A 83 -6.74 4.61 10.66
CA LEU A 83 -6.20 3.40 11.28
C LEU A 83 -4.91 3.63 12.06
N ALA A 84 -4.09 4.60 11.68
CA ALA A 84 -2.78 4.82 12.30
C ALA A 84 -2.75 5.92 13.37
N GLY A 85 -3.90 6.44 13.81
CA GLY A 85 -3.94 7.47 14.86
C GLY A 85 -3.21 8.77 14.51
N GLY A 86 -2.95 9.05 13.22
CA GLY A 86 -2.16 10.20 12.77
C GLY A 86 -0.68 9.91 12.52
N ASP A 87 -0.20 8.71 12.81
CA ASP A 87 1.19 8.30 12.54
C ASP A 87 1.38 7.94 11.06
N ASN A 88 2.22 8.71 10.37
CA ASN A 88 2.53 8.47 8.97
C ASN A 88 3.53 7.33 8.77
N GLU A 89 4.35 7.00 9.77
CA GLU A 89 5.37 5.95 9.68
C GLU A 89 4.74 4.55 9.70
N MET A 90 3.54 4.43 10.25
CA MET A 90 2.75 3.19 10.26
C MET A 90 2.05 2.88 8.93
N VAL A 91 2.20 3.70 7.88
CA VAL A 91 1.53 3.49 6.59
C VAL A 91 2.53 3.50 5.45
N GLN A 92 2.66 2.33 4.82
CA GLN A 92 3.40 2.16 3.57
C GLN A 92 2.45 2.28 2.37
N SER A 93 2.87 3.05 1.37
CA SER A 93 2.12 3.21 0.12
C SER A 93 2.95 2.72 -1.07
N VAL A 94 2.35 1.89 -1.91
CA VAL A 94 3.03 1.22 -3.05
C VAL A 94 2.24 1.47 -4.33
N LEU A 95 2.91 2.01 -5.34
CA LEU A 95 2.34 2.17 -6.68
C LEU A 95 3.06 1.24 -7.65
N VAL A 96 2.32 0.32 -8.27
CA VAL A 96 2.86 -0.69 -9.20
C VAL A 96 2.36 -0.40 -10.60
N GLY A 97 3.28 -0.29 -11.56
CA GLY A 97 2.98 -0.14 -12.99
C GLY A 97 4.12 -0.67 -13.85
N PHE A 98 3.96 -0.62 -15.17
CA PHE A 98 5.00 -1.05 -16.10
C PHE A 98 6.14 -0.04 -16.24
N ASP A 99 5.84 1.24 -16.05
CA ASP A 99 6.79 2.34 -16.09
C ASP A 99 6.22 3.55 -15.32
N PHE A 100 6.99 4.62 -15.19
CA PHE A 100 6.62 5.82 -14.43
C PHE A 100 6.99 7.09 -15.18
N GLN A 101 6.10 8.08 -15.19
CA GLN A 101 6.45 9.41 -15.68
C GLN A 101 7.50 10.08 -14.78
N ASP A 102 8.35 10.93 -15.37
CA ASP A 102 9.44 11.62 -14.66
C ASP A 102 8.98 12.34 -13.39
N LYS A 103 7.79 12.96 -13.43
CA LYS A 103 7.22 13.65 -12.27
C LYS A 103 6.93 12.71 -11.10
N VAL A 104 6.51 11.48 -11.38
CA VAL A 104 6.29 10.45 -10.35
C VAL A 104 7.64 10.03 -9.75
N LEU A 105 8.65 9.82 -10.59
CA LEU A 105 10.01 9.51 -10.13
C LEU A 105 10.63 10.65 -9.32
N GLU A 106 10.41 11.90 -9.73
CA GLU A 106 10.87 13.10 -9.03
C GLU A 106 10.26 13.19 -7.62
N TYR A 107 8.95 12.93 -7.49
CA TYR A 107 8.29 12.89 -6.19
C TYR A 107 8.94 11.85 -5.26
N VAL A 108 9.16 10.61 -5.75
CA VAL A 108 9.77 9.54 -4.94
C VAL A 108 11.18 9.93 -4.50
N ARG A 109 11.97 10.59 -5.36
CA ARG A 109 13.32 11.07 -5.02
C ARG A 109 13.29 12.13 -3.92
N LYS A 110 12.35 13.07 -3.98
CA LYS A 110 12.20 14.14 -2.97
C LYS A 110 11.73 13.61 -1.62
N ARG A 111 10.93 12.54 -1.61
CA ARG A 111 10.39 11.93 -0.38
C ARG A 111 11.41 11.13 0.43
N LYS A 112 12.54 10.74 -0.18
CA LYS A 112 13.63 10.02 0.49
C LYS A 112 14.65 10.94 1.21
N LEU A 113 14.46 12.26 1.14
CA LEU A 113 15.25 13.29 1.83
C LEU A 113 14.43 13.86 2.99
#